data_AF-A0A914N0P5-F1
#
_entry.id   AF-A0A914N0P5-F1
#
_cell.length_a   1.000
_cell.length_b   1.000
_cell.length_c   1.000
_cell.angle_alpha   90.00
_cell.angle_beta   90.00
_cell.angle_gamma   90.00
#
_symmetry.space_group_name_H-M   'P 1'
#
loop_
_entity.id
_entity.type
_entity.pdbx_description
1 polymer ?
#
loop_
_entity_poly.entity_id
_entity_poly.type
_entity_poly.pdbx_seq_one_letter_code
_entity_poly.pdbx_strand_id
1 'polypeptide(L)'
;MDPALRAFEEHRREFIETMRELRRKNPHMEPEELQKQAEYEMISKGPKSRAFYRVQATRRLVGGGDIVRKRLAREHDKALDIVIEAQERQARHNTCRIFFDPAHYTVLENVGTFDVVVGRDGGPEGLTVMVDYYTEDGTANAGSDYKPAKGTLTFYPEDRHCKIPI
;
A
#
# COMPACT_ATOMS: atom_id res chain seq x y z
N MET A 1 -12.66 -31.03 -25.58
CA MET A 1 -12.09 -29.71 -25.21
C MET A 1 -13.25 -28.80 -24.84
N ASP A 2 -13.26 -28.32 -23.61
CA ASP A 2 -14.25 -27.36 -23.12
C ASP A 2 -14.30 -26.12 -24.03
N PRO A 3 -15.48 -25.71 -24.55
CA PRO A 3 -15.63 -24.50 -25.35
C PRO A 3 -15.04 -23.24 -24.70
N ALA A 4 -15.08 -23.14 -23.37
CA ALA A 4 -14.50 -22.00 -22.65
C ALA A 4 -12.97 -21.99 -22.74
N LEU A 5 -12.33 -23.15 -22.61
CA LEU A 5 -10.88 -23.30 -22.70
C LEU A 5 -10.36 -22.95 -24.11
N ARG A 6 -11.10 -23.35 -25.16
CA ARG A 6 -10.73 -23.04 -26.54
C ARG A 6 -10.77 -21.53 -26.82
N ALA A 7 -11.83 -20.85 -26.41
CA ALA A 7 -11.96 -19.40 -26.57
C ALA A 7 -10.85 -18.65 -25.80
N PHE A 8 -10.48 -19.15 -24.63
CA PHE A 8 -9.35 -18.61 -23.85
C PHE A 8 -8.00 -18.79 -24.57
N GLU A 9 -7.74 -19.98 -25.12
CA GLU A 9 -6.51 -20.26 -25.88
C GLU A 9 -6.41 -19.48 -27.19
N GLU A 10 -7.54 -19.22 -27.86
CA GLU A 10 -7.63 -18.35 -29.04
C GLU A 10 -7.31 -16.90 -28.68
N HIS A 11 -7.96 -16.34 -27.65
CA HIS A 11 -7.68 -15.00 -27.16
C HIS A 11 -6.22 -14.84 -26.72
N ARG A 12 -5.65 -15.85 -26.05
CA ARG A 12 -4.23 -15.86 -25.66
C ARG A 12 -3.30 -15.84 -26.88
N ARG A 13 -3.63 -16.56 -27.95
CA ARG A 13 -2.82 -16.56 -29.18
C ARG A 13 -2.87 -15.21 -29.89
N GLU A 14 -4.05 -14.63 -30.05
CA GLU A 14 -4.23 -13.30 -30.65
C GLU A 14 -3.49 -12.20 -29.86
N PHE A 15 -3.50 -12.31 -28.53
CA PHE A 15 -2.76 -11.41 -27.66
C PHE A 15 -1.24 -11.53 -27.86
N ILE A 16 -0.71 -12.75 -27.91
CA ILE A 16 0.72 -13.01 -28.14
C ILE A 16 1.16 -12.49 -29.51
N GLU A 17 0.34 -12.68 -30.53
CA GLU A 17 0.61 -12.18 -31.88
C GLU A 17 0.66 -10.64 -31.89
N THR A 18 -0.35 -10.00 -31.30
CA THR A 18 -0.40 -8.54 -31.16
C THR A 18 0.82 -8.00 -30.39
N MET A 19 1.22 -8.65 -29.30
CA MET A 19 2.43 -8.31 -28.54
C MET A 19 3.71 -8.43 -29.37
N ARG A 20 3.85 -9.51 -30.16
CA ARG A 20 5.01 -9.73 -31.03
C ARG A 20 5.09 -8.65 -32.10
N GLU A 21 3.96 -8.28 -32.70
CA GLU A 21 3.91 -7.20 -33.69
C GLU A 21 4.27 -5.85 -33.09
N LEU A 22 3.73 -5.53 -31.91
CA LEU A 22 4.03 -4.29 -31.20
C LEU A 22 5.51 -4.22 -30.80
N ARG A 23 6.11 -5.32 -30.34
CA ARG A 23 7.55 -5.37 -29.99
C ARG A 23 8.42 -5.11 -31.21
N ARG A 24 8.05 -5.66 -32.38
CA ARG A 24 8.75 -5.44 -33.64
C ARG A 24 8.67 -3.99 -34.09
N LYS A 25 7.52 -3.34 -33.92
CA LYS A 25 7.30 -1.92 -34.27
C LYS A 25 7.96 -0.96 -33.29
N ASN A 26 8.01 -1.31 -32.00
CA ASN A 26 8.54 -0.48 -30.93
C ASN A 26 9.60 -1.25 -30.10
N PRO A 27 10.85 -1.38 -30.58
CA PRO A 27 11.88 -2.16 -29.90
C PRO A 27 12.33 -1.57 -28.56
N HIS A 28 12.24 -0.24 -28.41
CA HIS A 28 12.71 0.52 -27.24
C HIS A 28 11.65 0.72 -26.15
N MET A 29 10.41 0.27 -26.38
CA MET A 29 9.31 0.45 -25.43
C MET A 29 9.43 -0.54 -24.28
N GLU A 30 9.08 -0.13 -23.06
CA GLU A 30 9.10 -1.02 -21.89
C GLU A 30 8.07 -2.17 -22.03
N PRO A 31 8.34 -3.37 -21.48
CA PRO A 31 7.44 -4.52 -21.60
C PRO A 31 6.03 -4.24 -21.06
N GLU A 32 5.91 -3.43 -20.00
CA GLU A 32 4.63 -3.07 -19.39
C GLU A 32 3.81 -2.15 -20.30
N GLU A 33 4.46 -1.17 -20.92
CA GLU A 33 3.79 -0.23 -21.83
C GLU A 33 3.35 -0.94 -23.12
N LEU A 34 4.16 -1.90 -23.58
CA LEU A 34 3.81 -2.77 -24.68
C LEU A 34 2.57 -3.63 -24.37
N GLN A 35 2.50 -4.17 -23.16
CA GLN A 35 1.35 -4.94 -22.68
C GLN A 35 0.09 -4.08 -22.66
N LYS A 36 0.15 -2.87 -22.09
CA LYS A 36 -0.97 -1.91 -22.07
C LYS A 36 -1.46 -1.59 -23.49
N GLN A 37 -0.54 -1.46 -24.45
CA GLN A 37 -0.88 -1.18 -25.84
C GLN A 37 -1.52 -2.39 -26.54
N ALA A 38 -1.05 -3.61 -26.27
CA ALA A 38 -1.68 -4.83 -26.79
C ALA A 38 -3.09 -5.04 -26.24
N GLU A 39 -3.29 -4.82 -24.93
CA GLU A 39 -4.61 -4.89 -24.29
C GLU A 39 -5.58 -3.86 -24.88
N TYR A 40 -5.11 -2.62 -25.10
CA TYR A 40 -5.89 -1.60 -25.79
C TYR A 40 -6.26 -2.03 -27.21
N GLU A 41 -5.32 -2.57 -27.98
CA GLU A 41 -5.58 -3.04 -29.34
C GLU A 41 -6.62 -4.16 -29.36
N MET A 42 -6.49 -5.15 -28.49
CA MET A 42 -7.42 -6.29 -28.41
C MET A 42 -8.84 -5.85 -28.06
N ILE A 43 -9.00 -4.99 -27.04
CA ILE A 43 -10.32 -4.44 -26.67
C ILE A 43 -10.87 -3.54 -27.79
N SER A 44 -9.99 -2.85 -28.52
CA SER A 44 -10.40 -1.96 -29.59
C SER A 44 -10.80 -2.68 -30.90
N LYS A 45 -10.27 -3.89 -31.15
CA LYS A 45 -10.56 -4.73 -32.32
C LYS A 45 -11.90 -5.46 -32.18
N GLY A 46 -12.36 -5.70 -30.96
CA GLY A 46 -13.66 -6.32 -30.69
C GLY A 46 -14.87 -5.51 -31.20
N PRO A 47 -16.01 -6.16 -31.45
CA PRO A 47 -17.23 -5.49 -31.92
C PRO A 47 -17.73 -4.47 -30.90
N LYS A 48 -18.10 -3.27 -31.37
CA LYS A 48 -18.55 -2.15 -30.51
C LYS A 48 -20.01 -1.83 -30.76
N SER A 49 -20.75 -1.58 -29.68
CA SER A 49 -22.16 -1.20 -29.78
C SER A 49 -22.33 0.25 -30.26
N ARG A 50 -23.50 0.60 -30.80
CA ARG A 50 -23.83 2.00 -31.16
C ARG A 50 -23.71 2.94 -29.95
N ALA A 51 -24.06 2.46 -28.76
CA ALA A 51 -23.93 3.21 -27.52
C ALA A 51 -22.47 3.58 -27.21
N PHE A 52 -21.52 2.68 -27.48
CA PHE A 52 -20.08 2.95 -27.30
C PHE A 52 -19.65 4.20 -28.08
N TYR A 53 -20.01 4.30 -29.37
CA TYR A 53 -19.63 5.43 -30.20
C TYR A 53 -20.26 6.74 -29.73
N ARG A 54 -21.54 6.71 -29.32
CA ARG A 54 -22.23 7.88 -28.77
C ARG A 54 -21.53 8.39 -27.52
N VAL A 55 -21.21 7.49 -26.58
CA VAL A 55 -20.52 7.83 -25.33
C VAL A 55 -19.08 8.29 -25.57
N GLN A 56 -18.38 7.67 -26.52
CA GLN A 56 -17.00 8.03 -26.85
C GLN A 56 -16.93 9.41 -27.49
N ALA A 57 -17.87 9.77 -28.36
CA ALA A 57 -17.94 11.09 -28.96
C ALA A 57 -18.20 12.18 -27.90
N THR A 58 -19.19 12.00 -27.03
CA THR A 58 -19.50 12.98 -25.97
C THR A 58 -18.33 13.12 -24.99
N ARG A 59 -17.68 12.02 -24.61
CA ARG A 59 -16.50 12.06 -23.73
C ARG A 59 -15.33 12.79 -24.35
N ARG A 60 -15.11 12.69 -25.67
CA ARG A 60 -14.06 13.50 -26.34
C ARG A 60 -14.36 14.99 -26.30
N LEU A 61 -15.62 15.39 -26.50
CA LEU A 61 -16.04 16.80 -26.45
C LEU A 61 -15.93 17.41 -25.04
N VAL A 62 -16.18 16.63 -24.00
CA VAL A 62 -16.16 17.07 -22.58
C VAL A 62 -14.79 16.84 -21.92
N GLY A 63 -13.74 16.50 -22.68
CA GLY A 63 -12.40 16.27 -22.14
C GLY A 63 -12.24 14.97 -21.34
N GLY A 64 -13.23 14.07 -21.39
CA GLY A 64 -13.24 12.78 -20.70
C GLY A 64 -12.32 11.71 -21.29
N GLY A 65 -11.72 11.95 -22.47
CA GLY A 65 -10.72 11.07 -23.11
C GLY A 65 -11.26 9.75 -23.68
N ASP A 66 -10.38 8.78 -23.94
CA ASP A 66 -10.78 7.46 -24.47
C ASP A 66 -11.35 6.54 -23.40
N ILE A 67 -12.48 5.87 -23.67
CA ILE A 67 -13.18 5.06 -22.66
C ILE A 67 -12.41 3.78 -22.37
N VAL A 68 -11.78 3.20 -23.38
CA VAL A 68 -11.01 1.97 -23.25
C VAL A 68 -9.71 2.26 -22.50
N ARG A 69 -8.98 3.32 -22.88
CA ARG A 69 -7.76 3.72 -22.16
C ARG A 69 -8.04 4.05 -20.70
N LYS A 70 -9.11 4.79 -20.42
CA LYS A 70 -9.47 5.16 -19.04
C LYS A 70 -9.89 3.95 -18.21
N ARG A 71 -10.52 2.95 -18.81
CA ARG A 71 -10.85 1.69 -18.13
C ARG A 71 -9.59 0.90 -17.79
N LEU A 72 -8.70 0.71 -18.77
CA LEU A 72 -7.43 -0.01 -18.56
C LEU A 72 -6.57 0.66 -17.48
N ALA A 73 -6.45 1.99 -17.52
CA ALA A 73 -5.73 2.73 -16.47
C ALA A 73 -6.33 2.47 -15.07
N ARG A 74 -7.67 2.54 -14.93
CA ARG A 74 -8.33 2.26 -13.64
C ARG A 74 -8.16 0.82 -13.18
N GLU A 75 -8.14 -0.15 -14.08
CA GLU A 75 -7.93 -1.55 -13.74
C GLU A 75 -6.48 -1.78 -13.26
N HIS A 76 -5.51 -1.12 -13.90
CA HIS A 76 -4.11 -1.11 -13.45
C HIS A 76 -3.95 -0.42 -12.09
N ASP A 77 -4.51 0.77 -11.89
CA ASP A 77 -4.47 1.49 -10.61
C ASP A 77 -5.05 0.63 -9.47
N LYS A 78 -6.20 -0.01 -9.70
CA LYS A 78 -6.80 -0.94 -8.72
C LYS A 78 -5.91 -2.15 -8.42
N ALA A 79 -5.26 -2.72 -9.44
CA ALA A 79 -4.36 -3.83 -9.25
C ALA A 79 -3.12 -3.41 -8.43
N LEU A 80 -2.59 -2.21 -8.69
CA LEU A 80 -1.51 -1.62 -7.91
C LEU A 80 -1.93 -1.41 -6.45
N ASP A 81 -3.10 -0.84 -6.19
CA ASP A 81 -3.62 -0.65 -4.84
C ASP A 81 -3.70 -1.98 -4.08
N ILE A 82 -4.19 -3.05 -4.73
CA ILE A 82 -4.26 -4.40 -4.13
C ILE A 82 -2.86 -4.94 -3.81
N VAL A 83 -1.89 -4.75 -4.70
CA VAL A 83 -0.51 -5.21 -4.49
C VAL A 83 0.15 -4.43 -3.35
N ILE A 84 -0.04 -3.12 -3.29
CA ILE A 84 0.46 -2.26 -2.21
C ILE A 84 -0.14 -2.70 -0.88
N GLU A 85 -1.47 -2.87 -0.80
CA GLU A 85 -2.13 -3.37 0.42
C GLU A 85 -1.60 -4.74 0.84
N ALA A 86 -1.42 -5.67 -0.10
CA ALA A 86 -0.88 -6.99 0.19
C ALA A 86 0.56 -6.91 0.72
N GLN A 87 1.38 -6.03 0.13
CA GLN A 87 2.76 -5.84 0.54
C GLN A 87 2.86 -5.15 1.91
N GLU A 88 1.99 -4.17 2.20
CA GLU A 88 1.89 -3.55 3.52
C GLU A 88 1.44 -4.55 4.59
N ARG A 89 0.43 -5.39 4.32
CA ARG A 89 0.02 -6.47 5.23
C ARG A 89 1.17 -7.44 5.49
N GLN A 90 1.87 -7.86 4.45
CA GLN A 90 3.02 -8.77 4.57
C GLN A 90 4.17 -8.13 5.37
N ALA A 91 4.45 -6.85 5.14
CA ALA A 91 5.46 -6.10 5.89
C ALA A 91 5.08 -5.99 7.37
N ARG A 92 3.81 -5.74 7.70
CA ARG A 92 3.31 -5.72 9.08
C ARG A 92 3.45 -7.07 9.78
N HIS A 93 3.31 -8.19 9.08
CA HIS A 93 3.52 -9.51 9.70
C HIS A 93 4.99 -9.80 10.02
N ASN A 94 5.94 -9.30 9.22
CA ASN A 94 7.36 -9.62 9.36
C ASN A 94 8.18 -8.54 10.08
N THR A 95 7.58 -7.40 10.39
CA THR A 95 8.27 -6.28 11.05
C THR A 95 7.44 -5.79 12.23
N CYS A 96 8.10 -5.55 13.35
CA CYS A 96 7.49 -4.97 14.54
C CYS A 96 8.04 -3.55 14.72
N ARG A 97 7.15 -2.57 14.84
CA ARG A 97 7.49 -1.17 15.07
C ARG A 97 7.10 -0.78 16.48
N ILE A 98 8.06 -0.22 17.21
CA ILE A 98 7.86 0.39 18.53
C ILE A 98 7.96 1.90 18.38
N PHE A 99 7.05 2.66 19.00
CA PHE A 99 6.99 4.12 18.86
C PHE A 99 6.33 4.79 20.09
N PHE A 100 6.60 6.07 20.31
CA PHE A 100 5.86 6.88 21.29
C PHE A 100 4.56 7.41 20.68
N ASP A 101 3.47 7.42 21.47
CA ASP A 101 2.17 7.92 21.02
C ASP A 101 1.45 8.78 22.07
N PRO A 102 1.47 10.13 21.96
CA PRO A 102 2.17 10.92 20.95
C PRO A 102 3.69 10.96 21.12
N ALA A 103 4.38 11.46 20.09
CA ALA A 103 5.84 11.63 20.10
C ALA A 103 6.33 12.78 21.02
N HIS A 104 5.44 13.72 21.38
CA HIS A 104 5.77 14.85 22.24
C HIS A 104 4.65 15.07 23.25
N TYR A 105 5.05 15.38 24.48
CA TYR A 105 4.14 15.69 25.57
C TYR A 105 4.43 17.08 26.14
N THR A 106 3.38 17.73 26.61
CA THR A 106 3.48 18.96 27.40
C THR A 106 2.77 18.70 28.72
N VAL A 107 3.50 18.87 29.82
CA VAL A 107 3.02 18.58 31.17
C VAL A 107 3.30 19.77 32.06
N LEU A 108 2.42 19.99 33.04
CA LEU A 108 2.64 20.97 34.08
C LEU A 108 3.44 20.34 35.23
N GLU A 109 4.28 21.13 35.90
CA GLU A 109 5.10 20.66 37.03
C GLU A 109 4.27 20.06 38.17
N ASN A 110 3.01 20.47 38.31
CA ASN A 110 2.10 19.99 39.35
C ASN A 110 1.32 18.71 38.97
N VAL A 111 1.61 18.08 37.83
CA VAL A 111 0.91 16.85 37.39
C VAL A 111 1.17 15.65 38.32
N GLY A 112 2.27 15.68 39.06
CA GLY A 112 2.67 14.61 39.97
C GLY A 112 3.31 13.44 39.25
N THR A 113 2.52 12.62 38.57
CA THR A 113 3.01 11.46 37.79
C THR A 113 2.38 11.48 36.41
N PHE A 114 3.21 11.24 35.39
CA PHE A 114 2.82 11.28 33.99
C PHE A 114 3.10 9.95 33.28
N ASP A 115 2.09 9.42 32.59
CA ASP A 115 2.22 8.18 31.82
C ASP A 115 2.64 8.50 30.37
N VAL A 116 3.88 8.16 30.00
CA VAL A 116 4.33 8.14 28.61
C VAL A 116 3.84 6.85 27.95
N VAL A 117 3.09 6.96 26.86
CA VAL A 117 2.56 5.81 26.13
C VAL A 117 3.52 5.38 25.02
N VAL A 118 3.83 4.09 25.00
CA VAL A 118 4.62 3.42 23.95
C VAL A 118 3.71 2.45 23.21
N GLY A 119 3.58 2.62 21.91
CA GLY A 119 2.81 1.78 21.01
C GLY A 119 3.65 0.71 20.31
N ARG A 120 2.98 -0.38 19.96
CA ARG A 120 3.47 -1.48 19.14
C ARG A 120 2.55 -1.67 17.93
N ASP A 121 3.14 -1.74 16.73
CA ASP A 121 2.42 -2.06 15.49
C ASP A 121 3.18 -3.14 14.69
N GLY A 122 2.43 -4.13 14.21
CA GLY A 122 2.97 -5.29 13.50
C GLY A 122 3.70 -6.33 14.37
N GLY A 123 4.39 -7.23 13.68
CA GLY A 123 5.09 -8.39 14.20
C GLY A 123 4.35 -9.71 13.92
N PRO A 124 5.05 -10.85 14.00
CA PRO A 124 4.43 -12.17 13.90
C PRO A 124 3.44 -12.42 15.04
N GLU A 125 2.45 -13.27 14.78
CA GLU A 125 1.52 -13.74 15.81
C GLU A 125 2.29 -14.45 16.94
N GLY A 126 1.94 -14.17 18.19
CA GLY A 126 2.61 -14.75 19.36
C GLY A 126 3.96 -14.11 19.72
N LEU A 127 4.44 -13.10 18.98
CA LEU A 127 5.69 -12.41 19.32
C LEU A 127 5.54 -11.63 20.64
N THR A 128 6.40 -11.91 21.60
CA THR A 128 6.62 -11.07 22.79
C THR A 128 7.83 -10.18 22.57
N VAL A 129 7.72 -8.89 22.87
CA VAL A 129 8.80 -7.90 22.66
C VAL A 129 9.16 -7.27 24.00
N MET A 130 10.45 -7.21 24.29
CA MET A 130 10.98 -6.49 25.45
C MET A 130 11.70 -5.23 24.97
N VAL A 131 11.35 -4.08 25.55
CA VAL A 131 11.87 -2.77 25.18
C VAL A 131 12.45 -2.10 26.42
N ASP A 132 13.77 -2.00 26.47
CA ASP A 132 14.44 -1.25 27.52
C ASP A 132 14.25 0.25 27.31
N TYR A 133 13.98 0.97 28.39
CA TYR A 133 13.82 2.41 28.40
C TYR A 133 14.60 3.04 29.55
N TYR A 134 15.03 4.27 29.34
CA TYR A 134 15.57 5.14 30.38
C TYR A 134 15.23 6.60 30.02
N THR A 135 15.08 7.43 31.04
CA THR A 135 14.95 8.89 30.87
C THR A 135 16.32 9.54 30.81
N GLU A 136 16.48 10.54 29.95
CA GLU A 136 17.72 11.30 29.79
C GLU A 136 17.49 12.80 30.03
N ASP A 137 18.49 13.45 30.61
CA ASP A 137 18.44 14.89 30.88
C ASP A 137 18.50 15.69 29.57
N GLY A 138 17.66 16.72 29.51
CA GLY A 138 17.67 17.70 28.42
C GLY A 138 17.96 19.08 28.98
N THR A 139 16.96 19.96 28.93
CA THR A 139 16.97 21.22 29.71
C THR A 139 16.53 21.01 31.16
N ALA A 140 15.75 19.96 31.43
CA ALA A 140 15.34 19.54 32.76
C ALA A 140 16.33 18.51 33.30
N ASN A 141 16.65 18.58 34.59
CA ASN A 141 17.61 17.72 35.27
C ASN A 141 16.92 16.68 36.16
N ALA A 142 17.41 15.44 36.10
CA ALA A 142 16.98 14.35 36.97
C ALA A 142 17.24 14.69 38.45
N GLY A 143 16.26 14.41 39.30
CA GLY A 143 16.31 14.63 40.75
C GLY A 143 15.85 16.01 41.21
N SER A 144 15.93 17.05 40.36
CA SER A 144 15.33 18.36 40.63
C SER A 144 13.98 18.52 39.95
N ASP A 145 13.92 18.31 38.63
CA ASP A 145 12.75 18.64 37.81
C ASP A 145 11.85 17.42 37.58
N TYR A 146 12.46 16.22 37.53
CA TYR A 146 11.74 14.97 37.39
C TYR A 146 12.50 13.82 38.08
N LYS A 147 11.83 12.69 38.34
CA LYS A 147 12.49 11.50 38.88
C LYS A 147 12.97 10.62 37.72
N PRO A 148 14.26 10.23 37.67
CA PRO A 148 14.74 9.40 36.58
C PRO A 148 14.06 8.02 36.62
N ALA A 149 13.54 7.58 35.47
CA ALA A 149 12.89 6.29 35.30
C ALA A 149 13.72 5.43 34.34
N LYS A 150 13.88 4.15 34.67
CA LYS A 150 14.49 3.15 33.79
C LYS A 150 13.89 1.78 34.04
N GLY A 151 13.80 0.95 33.02
CA GLY A 151 13.28 -0.39 33.12
C GLY A 151 13.09 -1.05 31.76
N THR A 152 12.32 -2.12 31.76
CA THR A 152 11.99 -2.89 30.55
C THR A 152 10.48 -2.98 30.44
N LEU A 153 9.93 -2.57 29.29
CA LEU A 153 8.54 -2.83 28.93
C LEU A 153 8.44 -4.19 28.26
N THR A 154 7.44 -4.98 28.65
CA THR A 154 7.12 -6.25 28.00
C THR A 154 5.80 -6.13 27.28
N PHE A 155 5.83 -6.23 25.96
CA PHE A 155 4.65 -6.33 25.12
C PHE A 155 4.33 -7.79 24.86
N TYR A 156 3.28 -8.30 25.50
CA TYR A 156 2.71 -9.60 25.14
C TYR A 156 2.05 -9.54 23.76
N PRO A 157 1.72 -10.68 23.14
CA PRO A 157 1.22 -10.73 21.76
C PRO A 157 -0.01 -9.85 21.50
N GLU A 158 -0.89 -9.69 22.50
CA GLU A 158 -2.13 -8.90 22.38
C GLU A 158 -1.95 -7.43 22.82
N ASP A 159 -0.78 -7.06 23.35
CA ASP A 159 -0.53 -5.72 23.87
C ASP A 159 -0.17 -4.76 22.73
N ARG A 160 -1.00 -3.72 22.57
CA ARG A 160 -0.76 -2.63 21.61
C ARG A 160 -0.08 -1.42 22.23
N HIS A 161 -0.26 -1.22 23.54
CA HIS A 161 0.28 -0.08 24.25
C HIS A 161 0.76 -0.48 25.64
N CYS A 162 1.92 0.04 26.02
CA CYS A 162 2.43 0.01 27.38
C CYS A 162 2.71 1.45 27.85
N LYS A 163 2.79 1.64 29.16
CA LYS A 163 2.98 2.96 29.76
C LYS A 163 4.23 2.99 30.63
N ILE A 164 4.94 4.11 30.57
CA ILE A 164 6.09 4.42 31.41
C ILE A 164 5.68 5.55 32.35
N PRO A 165 5.55 5.32 33.67
CA PRO A 165 5.28 6.39 34.62
C PRO A 165 6.57 7.19 34.87
N ILE A 166 6.49 8.51 34.72
CA ILE A 166 7.56 9.49 35.00
C ILE A 166 7.09 10.46 36.08
#